data_AF-A0A1I1YHH9-F1
#
_entry.id   AF-A0A1I1YHH9-F1
#
_cell.length_a   1.000
_cell.length_b   1.000
_cell.length_c   1.000
_cell.angle_alpha   90.00
_cell.angle_beta   90.00
_cell.angle_gamma   90.00
#
_symmetry.space_group_name_H-M   'P 1'
#
loop_
_entity.id
_entity.type
_entity.pdbx_description
1 polymer ?
#
loop_
_entity_poly.entity_id
_entity_poly.type
_entity_poly.pdbx_seq_one_letter_code
_entity_poly.pdbx_strand_id
1 'polypeptide(L)'
;MAEQSADASGFVGAGAALQSIRDENSWIQQQISGGGLSMEPQAADEAAKVYRREAEEAESLAGKADRLQQVPGLGAYTSGQQLAAKFGQKASNGSTGAADLLRQFADELRRKANLFEQAKKNYQATDEQISGDLRRGAQ
;
A
#
# COMPACT_ATOMS: atom_id res chain seq x y z
N MET A 1 6.75 -41.60 -3.44
CA MET A 1 6.22 -40.49 -2.63
C MET A 1 6.69 -39.21 -3.29
N ALA A 2 5.79 -38.54 -4.02
CA ALA A 2 6.10 -37.27 -4.66
C ALA A 2 6.18 -36.21 -3.55
N GLU A 3 7.39 -35.74 -3.29
CA GLU A 3 7.61 -34.51 -2.52
C GLU A 3 6.85 -33.41 -3.26
N GLN A 4 5.69 -33.04 -2.72
CA GLN A 4 5.04 -31.79 -3.05
C GLN A 4 6.06 -30.71 -2.74
N SER A 5 6.76 -30.32 -3.80
CA SER A 5 7.65 -29.18 -3.83
C SER A 5 6.87 -28.04 -3.22
N ALA A 6 7.24 -27.64 -2.01
CA ALA A 6 6.60 -26.53 -1.32
C ALA A 6 6.56 -25.38 -2.32
N ASP A 7 5.37 -25.07 -2.84
CA ASP A 7 5.16 -24.20 -3.98
C ASP A 7 6.09 -22.99 -3.88
N ALA A 8 7.01 -22.90 -4.84
CA ALA A 8 7.86 -21.74 -5.09
C ALA A 8 7.02 -20.50 -5.49
N SER A 9 5.70 -20.68 -5.58
CA SER A 9 4.58 -19.76 -5.81
C SER A 9 4.34 -18.77 -4.66
N GLY A 10 5.40 -18.32 -3.97
CA GLY A 10 5.30 -17.40 -2.83
C GLY A 10 4.57 -16.12 -3.21
N PHE A 11 3.46 -15.86 -2.53
CA PHE A 11 2.67 -14.61 -2.56
C PHE A 11 2.37 -13.98 -3.94
N VAL A 12 2.40 -14.76 -5.03
CA VAL A 12 2.18 -14.25 -6.41
C VAL A 12 0.85 -13.49 -6.53
N GLY A 13 -0.21 -14.00 -5.90
CA GLY A 13 -1.52 -13.33 -5.87
C GLY A 13 -1.49 -11.96 -5.16
N ALA A 14 -0.68 -11.80 -4.12
CA ALA A 14 -0.51 -10.51 -3.44
C ALA A 14 0.29 -9.53 -4.32
N GLY A 15 1.28 -10.01 -5.07
CA GLY A 15 1.97 -9.20 -6.08
C GLY A 15 1.03 -8.67 -7.16
N ALA A 16 0.13 -9.50 -7.68
CA ALA A 16 -0.88 -9.09 -8.65
C ALA A 16 -1.86 -8.06 -8.08
N ALA A 17 -2.35 -8.28 -6.85
CA ALA A 17 -3.24 -7.33 -6.17
C ALA A 17 -2.56 -5.97 -5.92
N LEU A 18 -1.29 -5.97 -5.51
CA LEU A 18 -0.49 -4.77 -5.33
C LEU A 18 -0.32 -4.00 -6.65
N GLN A 19 -0.12 -4.71 -7.77
CA GLN A 19 -0.05 -4.06 -9.07
C GLN A 19 -1.37 -3.37 -9.44
N SER A 20 -2.51 -4.02 -9.19
CA SER A 20 -3.82 -3.39 -9.42
C SER A 20 -4.01 -2.11 -8.61
N ILE A 21 -3.52 -2.07 -7.36
CA ILE A 21 -3.59 -0.86 -6.52
C ILE A 21 -2.68 0.25 -7.09
N ARG A 22 -1.49 -0.10 -7.59
CA ARG A 22 -0.59 0.86 -8.25
C ARG A 22 -1.23 1.50 -9.47
N ASP A 23 -1.90 0.67 -10.27
CA ASP A 23 -2.58 1.10 -11.49
C ASP A 23 -3.77 2.02 -11.13
N GLU A 24 -4.55 1.66 -10.11
CA GLU A 24 -5.62 2.50 -9.57
C GLU A 24 -5.10 3.86 -9.08
N ASN A 25 -4.05 3.86 -8.24
CA ASN A 25 -3.43 5.08 -7.74
C ASN A 25 -2.93 5.98 -8.87
N SER A 26 -2.35 5.39 -9.91
CA SER A 26 -1.85 6.14 -11.06
C SER A 26 -2.99 6.73 -11.89
N TRP A 27 -4.09 6.00 -12.07
CA TRP A 27 -5.30 6.52 -12.69
C TRP A 27 -5.92 7.67 -11.88
N ILE A 28 -6.04 7.54 -10.56
CA ILE A 28 -6.53 8.61 -9.67
C ILE A 28 -5.67 9.87 -9.82
N GLN A 29 -4.35 9.71 -9.81
CA GLN A 29 -3.40 10.81 -9.97
C GLN A 29 -3.59 11.55 -11.30
N GLN A 30 -3.83 10.81 -12.39
CA GLN A 30 -4.13 11.41 -13.69
C GLN A 30 -5.44 12.20 -13.68
N GLN A 31 -6.49 11.68 -13.02
CA GLN A 31 -7.76 12.39 -12.90
C GLN A 31 -7.64 13.68 -12.09
N ILE A 32 -6.89 13.66 -10.99
CA ILE A 32 -6.60 14.86 -10.18
C ILE A 32 -5.82 15.89 -11.00
N SER A 33 -4.78 15.45 -11.71
CA SER A 33 -3.92 16.34 -12.51
C SER A 33 -4.67 16.95 -13.70
N GLY A 34 -5.62 16.21 -14.28
CA GLY A 34 -6.49 16.68 -15.36
C GLY A 34 -7.67 17.53 -14.89
N GLY A 35 -7.81 17.80 -13.58
CA GLY A 35 -8.96 18.51 -13.02
C GLY A 35 -10.27 17.72 -13.04
N GLY A 36 -10.23 16.45 -13.44
CA GLY A 36 -11.40 15.57 -13.54
C GLY A 36 -11.84 14.97 -12.19
N LEU A 37 -10.96 14.99 -11.17
CA LEU A 37 -11.29 14.55 -9.83
C LEU A 37 -11.03 15.66 -8.81
N SER A 38 -12.12 16.03 -8.14
CA SER A 38 -12.16 16.92 -6.99
C SER A 38 -12.99 16.23 -5.91
N MET A 39 -12.58 16.35 -4.66
CA MET A 39 -13.24 15.66 -3.54
C MET A 39 -13.56 16.66 -2.44
N GLU A 40 -14.77 16.55 -1.88
CA GLU A 40 -15.18 17.37 -0.76
C GLU A 40 -14.17 17.23 0.40
N PRO A 41 -13.75 18.33 1.05
CA PRO A 41 -12.68 18.30 2.04
C PRO A 41 -12.88 17.28 3.17
N GLN A 42 -14.09 17.18 3.73
CA GLN A 42 -14.36 16.25 4.83
C GLN A 42 -14.30 14.79 4.38
N ALA A 43 -14.84 14.49 3.19
CA ALA A 43 -14.77 13.14 2.63
C ALA A 43 -13.33 12.73 2.31
N ALA A 44 -12.52 13.67 1.78
CA ALA A 44 -11.10 13.43 1.51
C ALA A 44 -10.29 13.19 2.79
N ASP A 45 -10.54 13.96 3.86
CA ASP A 45 -9.86 13.80 5.14
C ASP A 45 -10.20 12.46 5.79
N GLU A 46 -11.47 12.05 5.80
CA GLU A 46 -11.88 10.75 6.34
C GLU A 46 -11.30 9.58 5.51
N ALA A 47 -11.33 9.67 4.18
CA ALA A 47 -10.74 8.65 3.32
C ALA A 47 -9.22 8.56 3.55
N ALA A 48 -8.49 9.67 3.55
CA ALA A 48 -7.06 9.71 3.79
C ALA A 48 -6.70 9.11 5.16
N LYS A 49 -7.50 9.39 6.20
CA LYS A 49 -7.31 8.84 7.54
C LYS A 49 -7.46 7.33 7.57
N VAL A 50 -8.48 6.77 6.90
CA VAL A 50 -8.65 5.31 6.80
C VAL A 50 -7.44 4.68 6.12
N TYR A 51 -7.04 5.19 4.96
CA TYR A 51 -5.90 4.62 4.23
C TYR A 51 -4.57 4.74 4.97
N ARG A 52 -4.36 5.81 5.76
CA ARG A 52 -3.18 5.93 6.64
C ARG A 52 -3.20 4.89 7.76
N ARG A 53 -4.35 4.66 8.39
CA ARG A 53 -4.49 3.62 9.42
C ARG A 53 -4.18 2.23 8.85
N GLU A 54 -4.76 1.90 7.70
CA GLU A 54 -4.52 0.61 7.05
C GLU A 54 -3.04 0.45 6.65
N ALA A 55 -2.37 1.54 6.25
CA ALA A 55 -0.93 1.52 5.98
C ALA A 55 -0.09 1.21 7.22
N GLU A 56 -0.45 1.76 8.39
CA GLU A 56 0.20 1.44 9.66
C GLU A 56 -0.01 -0.03 10.05
N GLU A 57 -1.21 -0.56 9.83
CA GLU A 57 -1.52 -1.97 10.07
C GLU A 57 -0.68 -2.88 9.14
N ALA A 58 -0.58 -2.54 7.86
CA ALA A 58 0.26 -3.25 6.89
C ALA A 58 1.76 -3.19 7.25
N GLU A 59 2.26 -2.05 7.72
CA GLU A 59 3.65 -1.90 8.19
C GLU A 59 3.92 -2.72 9.46
N SER A 60 2.96 -2.75 10.39
CA SER A 60 3.04 -3.61 11.58
C SER A 60 3.11 -5.09 11.20
N LEU A 61 2.32 -5.52 10.21
CA LEU A 61 2.39 -6.87 9.67
C LEU A 61 3.72 -7.16 8.97
N ALA A 62 4.28 -6.19 8.23
CA ALA A 62 5.59 -6.33 7.62
C ALA A 62 6.68 -6.56 8.68
N GLY A 63 6.67 -5.80 9.77
CA GLY A 63 7.61 -5.98 10.88
C GLY A 63 7.45 -7.33 11.60
N LYS A 64 6.22 -7.86 11.68
CA LYS A 64 5.99 -9.24 12.17
C LYS A 64 6.51 -10.27 11.19
N ALA A 65 6.32 -10.08 9.88
CA ALA A 65 6.83 -10.96 8.85
C ALA A 65 8.36 -11.00 8.83
N ASP A 66 9.04 -9.87 9.06
CA ASP A 66 10.50 -9.85 9.22
C ASP A 66 10.98 -10.74 10.36
N ARG A 67 10.27 -10.74 11.49
CA ARG A 67 10.64 -11.58 12.64
C ARG A 67 10.50 -13.07 12.33
N LEU A 68 9.63 -13.45 11.39
CA LEU A 68 9.50 -14.84 10.94
C LEU A 68 10.71 -15.30 10.09
N GLN A 69 11.59 -14.39 9.66
CA GLN A 69 12.85 -14.75 9.00
C GLN A 69 13.80 -15.48 9.95
N GLN A 70 13.69 -15.22 11.26
CA GLN A 70 14.50 -15.84 12.29
C GLN A 70 13.61 -16.77 13.10
N VAL A 71 13.69 -18.08 12.84
CA VAL A 71 13.02 -19.10 13.66
C VAL A 71 14.04 -19.65 14.67
N PRO A 72 14.19 -19.05 15.86
CA PRO A 72 15.03 -19.63 16.91
C PRO A 72 14.42 -20.92 17.45
N GLY A 73 15.25 -21.82 17.96
CA GLY A 73 14.77 -23.01 18.70
C GLY A 73 14.61 -24.31 17.89
N LEU A 74 14.99 -24.33 16.62
CA LEU A 74 14.97 -25.57 15.80
C LEU A 74 16.20 -26.48 15.98
N GLY A 75 17.16 -26.08 16.82
CA GLY A 75 18.37 -26.85 17.13
C GLY A 75 19.33 -27.00 15.95
N ALA A 76 20.40 -27.80 16.12
CA ALA A 76 21.41 -28.06 15.09
C ALA A 76 21.01 -29.19 14.11
N TYR A 77 19.76 -29.66 14.18
CA TYR A 77 19.27 -30.73 13.31
C TYR A 77 19.11 -30.20 11.88
N THR A 78 19.58 -30.98 10.91
CA THR A 78 19.53 -30.64 9.47
C THR A 78 18.12 -30.29 8.99
N SER A 79 17.10 -31.00 9.49
CA SER A 79 15.69 -30.73 9.20
C SER A 79 15.21 -29.39 9.77
N GLY A 80 15.67 -29.01 10.97
CA GLY A 80 15.38 -27.73 11.60
C GLY A 80 16.00 -26.54 10.85
N GLN A 81 17.24 -26.69 10.40
CA GLN A 81 17.91 -25.67 9.58
C GLN A 81 17.22 -25.48 8.22
N GLN A 82 16.80 -26.57 7.57
CA GLN A 82 16.04 -26.51 6.32
C GLN A 82 14.66 -25.85 6.48
N LEU A 83 13.98 -26.08 7.61
CA LEU A 83 12.71 -25.44 7.90
C LEU A 83 12.89 -23.93 8.12
N ALA A 84 13.87 -23.55 8.95
CA ALA A 84 14.21 -22.14 9.19
C ALA A 84 14.56 -21.41 7.89
N ALA A 85 15.32 -22.06 6.99
CA ALA A 85 15.64 -21.50 5.67
C ALA A 85 14.39 -21.29 4.80
N LYS A 86 13.43 -22.21 4.79
CA LYS A 86 12.18 -22.08 4.02
C LYS A 86 11.28 -20.96 4.57
N PHE A 87 11.21 -20.78 5.89
CA PHE A 87 10.50 -19.65 6.51
C PHE A 87 11.21 -18.32 6.21
N GLY A 88 12.54 -18.29 6.32
CA GLY A 88 13.39 -17.18 5.91
C GLY A 88 13.12 -16.74 4.48
N GLN A 89 13.12 -17.68 3.54
CA GLN A 89 12.81 -17.39 2.14
C GLN A 89 11.38 -16.88 1.95
N LYS A 90 10.35 -17.50 2.54
CA LYS A 90 8.98 -17.00 2.35
C LYS A 90 8.75 -15.61 2.97
N ALA A 91 9.47 -15.28 4.04
CA ALA A 91 9.42 -13.98 4.67
C ALA A 91 10.26 -12.91 3.95
N SER A 92 11.42 -13.31 3.41
CA SER A 92 12.38 -12.47 2.68
C SER A 92 12.89 -13.22 1.43
N ASN A 93 12.21 -13.03 0.31
CA ASN A 93 12.70 -13.48 -1.01
C ASN A 93 12.78 -12.28 -1.95
N GLY A 94 13.47 -11.22 -1.50
CA GLY A 94 13.48 -9.94 -2.22
C GLY A 94 12.08 -9.36 -2.39
N SER A 95 11.81 -8.72 -3.52
CA SER A 95 10.57 -7.95 -3.77
C SER A 95 9.25 -8.77 -3.77
N THR A 96 9.31 -10.10 -3.63
CA THR A 96 8.13 -10.99 -3.53
C THR A 96 7.98 -11.67 -2.16
N GLY A 97 8.87 -11.36 -1.20
CA GLY A 97 8.72 -11.80 0.19
C GLY A 97 7.51 -11.15 0.87
N ALA A 98 6.93 -11.83 1.86
CA ALA A 98 5.76 -11.31 2.59
C ALA A 98 6.02 -9.92 3.19
N ALA A 99 7.19 -9.73 3.80
CA ALA A 99 7.56 -8.46 4.41
C ALA A 99 7.65 -7.34 3.37
N ASP A 100 8.30 -7.61 2.24
CA ASP A 100 8.49 -6.63 1.17
C ASP A 100 7.18 -6.29 0.45
N LEU A 101 6.29 -7.26 0.24
CA LEU A 101 4.97 -7.02 -0.33
C LEU A 101 4.08 -6.20 0.61
N LEU A 102 4.13 -6.46 1.92
CA LEU A 102 3.39 -5.70 2.92
C LEU A 102 3.90 -4.26 3.04
N ARG A 103 5.22 -4.03 2.97
CA ARG A 103 5.78 -2.67 2.91
C ARG A 103 5.34 -1.92 1.67
N GLN A 104 5.46 -2.55 0.49
CA GLN A 104 5.02 -1.93 -0.76
C GLN A 104 3.51 -1.63 -0.73
N PHE A 105 2.70 -2.50 -0.13
CA PHE A 105 1.28 -2.25 0.05
C PHE A 105 1.03 -1.05 0.98
N ALA A 106 1.71 -0.96 2.12
CA ALA A 106 1.62 0.19 3.02
C ALA A 106 1.98 1.50 2.29
N ASP A 107 3.00 1.50 1.45
CA ASP A 107 3.41 2.66 0.67
C ASP A 107 2.35 3.08 -0.36
N GLU A 108 1.72 2.12 -1.05
CA GLU A 108 0.62 2.43 -1.98
C GLU A 108 -0.63 2.95 -1.25
N LEU A 109 -0.93 2.46 -0.04
CA LEU A 109 -2.02 2.99 0.78
C LEU A 109 -1.74 4.44 1.21
N ARG A 110 -0.50 4.76 1.61
CA ARG A 110 -0.08 6.14 1.91
C ARG A 110 -0.16 7.03 0.68
N ARG A 111 0.27 6.52 -0.48
CA ARG A 111 0.15 7.24 -1.75
C ARG A 111 -1.32 7.55 -2.05
N LYS A 112 -2.22 6.58 -1.87
CA LYS A 112 -3.67 6.77 -2.06
C LYS A 112 -4.25 7.83 -1.12
N ALA A 113 -3.87 7.81 0.16
CA ALA A 113 -4.26 8.85 1.12
C ALA A 113 -3.82 10.25 0.67
N ASN A 114 -2.57 10.39 0.22
CA ASN A 114 -2.04 11.66 -0.27
C ASN A 114 -2.72 12.14 -1.55
N LEU A 115 -3.23 11.24 -2.39
CA LEU A 115 -4.01 11.59 -3.57
C LEU A 115 -5.36 12.20 -3.17
N PHE A 116 -6.05 11.66 -2.16
CA PHE A 116 -7.29 12.28 -1.68
C PHE A 116 -7.07 13.67 -1.07
N GLU A 117 -5.99 13.87 -0.33
CA GLU A 117 -5.63 15.21 0.16
C GLU A 117 -5.32 16.19 -0.99
N GLN A 118 -4.74 15.72 -2.09
CA GLN A 118 -4.55 16.55 -3.30
C GLN A 118 -5.89 16.87 -3.98
N ALA A 119 -6.80 15.90 -4.08
CA ALA A 119 -8.14 16.13 -4.62
C ALA A 119 -8.92 17.18 -3.80
N LYS A 120 -8.76 17.19 -2.47
CA LYS A 120 -9.28 18.24 -1.58
C LYS A 120 -8.70 19.62 -1.89
N LYS A 121 -7.38 19.72 -2.12
CA LYS A 121 -6.74 21.00 -2.46
C LYS A 121 -7.29 21.57 -3.77
N ASN A 122 -7.54 20.70 -4.76
CA ASN A 122 -8.16 21.11 -6.02
C ASN A 122 -9.60 21.63 -5.81
N TYR A 123 -10.38 20.98 -4.93
CA TYR A 123 -11.70 21.46 -4.55
C TYR A 123 -11.64 22.88 -3.99
N GLN A 124 -10.80 23.10 -2.98
CA GLN A 124 -10.68 24.38 -2.30
C GLN A 124 -10.20 25.49 -3.24
N ALA A 125 -9.19 25.20 -4.08
CA ALA A 125 -8.68 26.17 -5.05
C ALA A 125 -9.76 26.58 -6.08
N THR A 126 -10.60 25.62 -6.51
CA THR A 126 -11.70 25.90 -7.45
C THR A 126 -12.79 26.75 -6.80
N ASP A 127 -13.16 26.43 -5.56
CA ASP A 127 -14.18 27.17 -4.79
C ASP A 127 -13.75 28.61 -4.49
N GLU A 128 -12.49 28.81 -4.12
CA GLU A 128 -11.89 30.14 -3.90
C GLU A 128 -11.86 30.97 -5.19
N GLN A 129 -11.50 30.35 -6.32
CA GLN A 129 -11.49 31.03 -7.62
C GLN A 129 -12.90 31.48 -8.04
N ILE A 130 -13.89 30.60 -7.95
CA ILE A 130 -15.29 30.90 -8.28
C ILE A 130 -15.82 32.04 -7.39
N SER A 131 -15.56 31.96 -6.08
CA SER A 131 -15.95 33.00 -5.12
C SER A 131 -15.31 34.36 -5.43
N GLY A 132 -14.04 34.36 -5.82
CA GLY A 132 -13.31 35.56 -6.24
C GLY A 132 -13.83 36.17 -7.53
N ASP A 133 -14.20 35.35 -8.51
CA ASP A 133 -14.77 35.78 -9.79
C ASP A 133 -16.18 36.38 -9.59
N LEU A 134 -17.03 35.73 -8.79
CA LEU A 134 -18.35 36.24 -8.44
C LEU A 134 -18.28 37.60 -7.74
N ARG A 135 -17.34 37.79 -6.80
CA ARG A 135 -17.15 39.07 -6.11
C ARG A 135 -16.68 40.19 -7.05
N ARG A 136 -15.86 39.87 -8.06
CA ARG A 136 -15.40 40.84 -9.06
C ARG A 136 -16.47 41.20 -10.09
N GLY A 137 -17.31 40.25 -10.49
CA GLY A 137 -18.41 40.49 -11.43
C GLY A 137 -19.60 41.26 -10.83
N ALA A 138 -19.69 41.34 -9.50
CA ALA A 138 -20.72 42.08 -8.78
C ALA A 138 -20.38 43.55 -8.48
N GLN A 139 -19.18 44.02 -8.88
CA GLN A 139 -18.74 45.42 -8.82
C GLN A 139 -18.86 46.09 -10.19
#